data_AF-A0A6A4AQS5-F1
#
_entry.id   AF-A0A6A4AQS5-F1
#
_cell.length_a   1.000
_cell.length_b   1.000
_cell.length_c   1.000
_cell.angle_alpha   90.00
_cell.angle_beta   90.00
_cell.angle_gamma   90.00
#
_symmetry.space_group_name_H-M   'P 1'
#
loop_
_entity.id
_entity.type
_entity.pdbx_description
1 polymer ?
#
loop_
_entity_poly.entity_id
_entity_poly.type
_entity_poly.pdbx_seq_one_letter_code
_entity_poly.pdbx_strand_id
1 'polypeptide(L)'
;KSRYSINGQIVCDDNRRIIAFYAGWPGSCCDSTVYKKMQLAKGSKKPRFFSPGEYLIGDSAYPADRGYNTLVPAYRKNMKGTDIEAFNTCIAHVHVVNEHTIGVLKGRWACLRELRVQLNKKEDMERILQWITACVVLHNMLLSQNDDWSSDDESSDEDSDEPEEENESEDEDESDDDEFIFRRRLKKKAIRKGNERGGILWYRSYYMH
;
A
#
# COMPACT_ATOMS: atom_id res chain seq x y z
N LYS A 1 -27.49 15.41 5.65
CA LYS A 1 -26.46 14.41 6.05
C LYS A 1 -25.15 14.83 5.41
N SER A 2 -24.16 15.29 6.19
CA SER A 2 -22.83 15.63 5.68
C SER A 2 -22.03 14.32 5.52
N ARG A 3 -21.44 14.08 4.34
CA ARG A 3 -20.50 12.98 4.13
C ARG A 3 -19.14 13.44 4.66
N TYR A 4 -18.64 12.80 5.70
CA TYR A 4 -17.29 13.03 6.21
C TYR A 4 -16.34 12.10 5.46
N SER A 5 -15.20 12.63 5.03
CA SER A 5 -14.11 11.86 4.43
C SER A 5 -12.83 12.08 5.20
N ILE A 6 -11.98 11.04 5.22
CA ILE A 6 -10.67 11.07 5.85
C ILE A 6 -9.64 11.06 4.72
N ASN A 7 -8.72 12.02 4.75
CA ASN A 7 -7.55 12.03 3.90
C ASN A 7 -6.47 11.09 4.47
N GLY A 8 -5.92 10.26 3.59
CA GLY A 8 -4.74 9.44 3.83
C GLY A 8 -3.69 9.66 2.74
N GLN A 9 -2.48 10.05 3.15
CA GLN A 9 -1.31 10.07 2.29
C GLN A 9 -0.69 8.67 2.24
N ILE A 10 -0.50 8.15 1.03
CA ILE A 10 0.18 6.89 0.77
C ILE A 10 1.43 7.18 -0.08
N VAL A 11 2.50 6.44 0.19
CA VAL A 11 3.71 6.36 -0.61
C VAL A 11 3.94 4.88 -0.89
N CYS A 12 4.03 4.52 -2.17
CA CYS A 12 4.37 3.17 -2.60
C CYS A 12 5.67 3.15 -3.42
N ASP A 13 6.25 1.95 -3.54
CA ASP A 13 7.29 1.68 -4.53
C ASP A 13 6.68 1.28 -5.89
N ASP A 14 7.55 0.97 -6.85
CA ASP A 14 7.22 0.49 -8.19
C ASP A 14 6.48 -0.86 -8.20
N ASN A 15 6.61 -1.63 -7.11
CA ASN A 15 5.95 -2.93 -6.92
C ASN A 15 4.63 -2.80 -6.12
N ARG A 16 4.06 -1.59 -6.03
CA ARG A 16 2.81 -1.28 -5.32
C ARG A 16 2.85 -1.56 -3.81
N ARG A 17 4.03 -1.79 -3.23
CA ARG A 17 4.18 -1.97 -1.78
C ARG A 17 4.07 -0.61 -1.12
N ILE A 18 3.20 -0.49 -0.13
CA ILE A 18 3.05 0.74 0.64
C ILE A 18 4.21 0.86 1.63
N ILE A 19 5.13 1.78 1.37
CA ILE A 19 6.33 1.99 2.18
C ILE A 19 6.15 3.07 3.25
N ALA A 20 5.21 3.99 3.06
CA ALA A 20 4.78 4.92 4.08
C ALA A 20 3.31 5.29 3.93
N PHE A 21 2.64 5.51 5.06
CA PHE A 21 1.23 5.89 5.10
C PHE A 21 0.99 6.83 6.28
N TYR A 22 0.10 7.80 6.08
CA TYR A 22 -0.35 8.70 7.14
C TYR A 22 -1.78 9.18 6.88
N ALA A 23 -2.71 8.88 7.79
CA ALA A 23 -4.11 9.29 7.67
C ALA A 23 -4.63 9.97 8.94
N GLY A 24 -5.89 10.42 8.87
CA GLY A 24 -6.61 11.04 10.00
C GLY A 24 -6.85 12.54 9.84
N TRP A 25 -6.57 13.07 8.65
CA TRP A 25 -6.87 14.45 8.31
C TRP A 25 -8.26 14.54 7.69
N PRO A 26 -8.99 15.66 7.86
CA PRO A 26 -10.21 15.90 7.11
C PRO A 26 -9.95 15.79 5.60
N GLY A 27 -10.91 15.22 4.84
CA GLY A 27 -10.81 15.11 3.38
C GLY A 27 -10.71 16.44 2.63
N SER A 28 -11.01 17.56 3.29
CA SER A 28 -10.80 18.91 2.75
C SER A 28 -9.35 19.40 2.82
N CYS A 29 -8.49 18.71 3.57
CA CYS A 29 -7.07 19.07 3.65
C CYS A 29 -6.33 18.65 2.37
N CYS A 30 -5.51 19.55 1.83
CA CYS A 30 -4.67 19.24 0.68
C CYS A 30 -3.59 18.20 1.03
N ASP A 31 -3.30 17.28 0.12
CA ASP A 31 -2.34 16.18 0.34
C ASP A 31 -0.94 16.70 0.69
N SER A 32 -0.49 17.78 0.05
CA SER A 32 0.79 18.43 0.36
C SER A 32 0.88 18.95 1.81
N THR A 33 -0.26 19.24 2.44
CA THR A 33 -0.32 19.59 3.88
C THR A 33 -0.17 18.35 4.75
N VAL A 34 -0.83 17.25 4.38
CA VAL A 34 -0.74 15.97 5.09
C VAL A 34 0.68 15.41 5.01
N TYR A 35 1.30 15.45 3.83
CA TYR A 35 2.69 15.05 3.61
C TYR A 35 3.67 15.77 4.55
N LYS A 36 3.56 17.10 4.70
CA LYS A 36 4.43 17.89 5.60
C LYS A 36 4.38 17.43 7.07
N LYS A 37 3.35 16.68 7.47
CA LYS A 37 3.20 16.14 8.82
C LYS A 37 3.86 14.77 9.00
N MET A 38 4.10 14.06 7.91
CA MET A 38 4.80 12.78 7.91
C MET A 38 6.23 12.92 8.43
N GLN A 39 6.75 11.86 9.06
CA GLN A 39 8.11 11.89 9.59
C GLN A 39 9.16 12.01 8.47
N LEU A 40 8.91 11.41 7.31
CA LEU A 40 9.80 11.46 6.14
C LEU A 40 9.86 12.84 5.46
N ALA A 41 8.88 13.72 5.72
CA ALA A 41 8.93 15.10 5.25
C ALA A 41 9.80 15.99 6.16
N LYS A 42 10.12 15.56 7.38
CA LYS A 42 10.88 16.36 8.36
C LYS A 42 12.37 16.26 8.07
N GLY A 43 13.01 17.39 7.77
CA GLY A 43 14.44 17.47 7.42
C GLY A 43 15.36 16.69 8.36
N SER A 44 15.20 16.85 9.68
CA SER A 44 16.01 16.16 10.69
C SER A 44 15.87 14.63 10.70
N LYS A 45 14.86 14.08 10.02
CA LYS A 45 14.62 12.64 9.95
C LYS A 45 14.84 12.06 8.55
N LYS A 46 14.99 12.88 7.51
CA LYS A 46 15.19 12.42 6.13
C LYS A 46 16.33 11.41 5.97
N PRO A 47 17.51 11.57 6.61
CA PRO A 47 18.59 10.57 6.51
C PRO A 47 18.25 9.18 7.07
N ARG A 48 17.13 9.02 7.80
CA ARG A 48 16.64 7.72 8.28
C ARG A 48 15.69 7.04 7.31
N PHE A 49 15.17 7.78 6.33
CA PHE A 49 14.15 7.31 5.38
C PHE A 49 14.64 7.29 3.94
N PHE A 50 15.70 8.03 3.63
CA PHE A 50 16.27 8.14 2.29
C PHE A 50 17.76 7.85 2.34
N SER A 51 18.18 6.85 1.58
CA SER A 51 19.58 6.58 1.23
C SER A 51 20.05 7.61 0.19
N PRO A 52 21.38 7.78 0.00
CA PRO A 52 21.89 8.68 -1.03
C PRO A 52 21.32 8.36 -2.42
N GLY A 53 20.68 9.35 -3.05
CA GLY A 53 20.05 9.22 -4.36
C GLY A 53 18.59 8.77 -4.35
N GLU A 54 18.02 8.41 -3.18
CA GLU A 54 16.59 8.09 -3.07
C GLU A 54 15.75 9.35 -2.93
N TYR A 55 14.63 9.40 -3.64
CA TYR A 55 13.67 10.50 -3.61
C TYR A 55 12.26 10.01 -3.90
N LEU A 56 11.28 10.78 -3.43
CA LEU A 56 9.89 10.62 -3.82
C LEU A 56 9.58 11.43 -5.06
N ILE A 57 8.69 10.90 -5.90
CA ILE A 57 8.06 11.63 -6.98
C ILE A 57 6.70 12.10 -6.49
N GLY A 58 6.39 13.37 -6.70
CA GLY A 58 5.12 13.97 -6.31
C GLY A 58 4.45 14.70 -7.46
N ASP A 59 3.18 15.03 -7.28
CA ASP A 59 2.46 15.89 -8.22
C ASP A 59 2.98 17.35 -8.15
N SER A 60 2.50 18.18 -9.08
CA SER A 60 2.88 19.60 -9.15
C SER A 60 2.39 20.48 -7.99
N ALA A 61 1.50 19.97 -7.13
CA ALA A 61 1.03 20.63 -5.91
C ALA A 61 1.93 20.35 -4.70
N TYR A 62 2.85 19.38 -4.77
CA TYR A 62 3.89 19.19 -3.76
C TYR A 62 5.06 20.17 -3.96
N PRO A 63 5.65 20.69 -2.88
CA PRO A 63 6.84 21.53 -2.97
C PRO A 63 8.10 20.69 -3.21
N ALA A 64 8.96 21.13 -4.12
CA ALA A 64 10.28 20.53 -4.31
C ALA A 64 11.14 20.68 -3.04
N ASP A 65 11.78 19.60 -2.62
CA ASP A 65 12.72 19.62 -1.50
C ASP A 65 14.12 19.98 -2.00
N ARG A 66 14.44 21.27 -1.99
CA ARG A 66 15.76 21.79 -2.42
C ARG A 66 16.89 21.56 -1.42
N GLY A 67 16.57 21.19 -0.18
CA GLY A 67 17.57 21.04 0.88
C GLY A 67 18.20 19.65 0.88
N TYR A 68 17.35 18.62 0.78
CA TYR A 68 17.78 17.22 0.82
C TYR A 68 17.55 16.47 -0.50
N ASN A 69 16.88 17.08 -1.49
CA ASN A 69 16.55 16.47 -2.78
C ASN A 69 15.74 15.17 -2.67
N THR A 70 14.89 15.05 -1.66
CA THR A 70 14.11 13.81 -1.39
C THR A 70 12.67 13.85 -1.89
N LEU A 71 12.24 14.94 -2.53
CA LEU A 71 10.92 15.06 -3.14
C LEU A 71 11.02 15.91 -4.41
N VAL A 72 10.71 15.28 -5.54
CA VAL A 72 10.77 15.84 -6.89
C VAL A 72 9.35 15.92 -7.46
N PRO A 73 8.76 17.12 -7.53
CA PRO A 73 7.40 17.29 -8.05
C PRO A 73 7.39 17.39 -9.58
N ALA A 74 6.26 17.03 -10.19
CA ALA A 74 5.98 17.34 -11.59
C ALA A 74 6.09 18.84 -11.88
N TYR A 75 6.50 19.18 -13.10
CA TYR A 75 6.41 20.56 -13.57
C TYR A 75 4.93 20.96 -13.74
N ARG A 76 4.60 22.19 -13.35
CA ARG A 76 3.29 22.79 -13.60
C ARG A 76 3.01 22.90 -15.11
N LYS A 77 1.75 22.70 -15.51
CA LYS A 77 1.28 22.70 -16.91
C LYS A 77 1.60 23.97 -17.71
N ASN A 78 1.88 25.10 -17.04
CA ASN A 78 2.22 26.35 -17.71
C ASN A 78 3.70 26.47 -18.10
N MET A 79 4.55 25.50 -17.73
CA MET A 79 5.93 25.39 -18.21
C MET A 79 5.96 24.57 -19.51
N LYS A 80 6.75 25.01 -20.50
CA LYS A 80 6.82 24.41 -21.84
C LYS A 80 8.26 24.04 -22.19
N GLY A 81 8.43 22.95 -22.94
CA GLY A 81 9.72 22.46 -23.42
C GLY A 81 9.70 20.94 -23.56
N THR A 82 10.43 20.40 -24.54
CA THR A 82 10.46 18.96 -24.83
C THR A 82 10.89 18.12 -23.63
N ASP A 83 11.89 18.59 -22.89
CA ASP A 83 12.42 17.87 -21.72
C ASP A 83 11.44 17.90 -20.54
N ILE A 84 10.71 19.01 -20.38
CA ILE A 84 9.68 19.17 -19.35
C ILE A 84 8.50 18.25 -19.62
N GLU A 85 8.08 18.17 -20.89
CA GLU A 85 7.01 17.28 -21.33
C GLU A 85 7.40 15.81 -21.15
N ALA A 86 8.61 15.42 -21.59
CA ALA A 86 9.12 14.06 -21.42
C ALA A 86 9.20 13.66 -19.93
N PHE A 87 9.68 14.57 -19.08
CA PHE A 87 9.75 14.36 -17.63
C PHE A 87 8.36 14.19 -17.01
N ASN A 88 7.40 15.06 -17.36
CA ASN A 88 6.04 14.96 -16.85
C ASN A 88 5.33 13.69 -17.32
N THR A 89 5.61 13.20 -18.53
CA THR A 89 5.11 11.90 -19.01
C THR A 89 5.64 10.76 -18.15
N CYS A 90 6.95 10.75 -17.83
CA CYS A 90 7.53 9.75 -16.94
C CYS A 90 6.87 9.78 -15.54
N ILE A 91 6.70 10.97 -14.97
CA ILE A 91 6.03 11.13 -13.68
C ILE A 91 4.58 10.64 -13.74
N ALA A 92 3.85 10.91 -14.83
CA ALA A 92 2.47 10.43 -14.99
C ALA A 92 2.37 8.90 -14.89
N HIS A 93 3.33 8.15 -15.46
CA HIS A 93 3.37 6.69 -15.29
C HIS A 93 3.55 6.27 -13.84
N VAL A 94 4.42 6.94 -13.09
CA VAL A 94 4.62 6.66 -11.65
C VAL A 94 3.35 6.98 -10.84
N HIS A 95 2.64 8.05 -11.20
CA HIS A 95 1.34 8.36 -10.57
C HIS A 95 0.31 7.27 -10.80
N VAL A 96 0.24 6.71 -12.01
CA VAL A 96 -0.66 5.58 -12.31
C VAL A 96 -0.40 4.40 -11.37
N VAL A 97 0.86 4.08 -11.06
CA VAL A 97 1.20 3.02 -10.10
C VAL A 97 0.65 3.32 -8.70
N ASN A 98 0.79 4.56 -8.23
CA ASN A 98 0.28 4.95 -6.92
C ASN A 98 -1.26 4.99 -6.87
N GLU A 99 -1.91 5.50 -7.92
CA GLU A 99 -3.38 5.48 -8.05
C GLU A 99 -3.91 4.05 -8.10
N HIS A 100 -3.26 3.17 -8.87
CA HIS A 100 -3.57 1.75 -8.94
C HIS A 100 -3.43 1.07 -7.59
N THR A 101 -2.34 1.36 -6.85
CA THR A 101 -2.13 0.86 -5.49
C THR A 101 -3.28 1.24 -4.55
N ILE A 102 -3.74 2.50 -4.63
CA ILE A 102 -4.88 2.99 -3.82
C ILE A 102 -6.19 2.33 -4.27
N GLY A 103 -6.37 2.13 -5.58
CA GLY A 103 -7.49 1.42 -6.18
C GLY A 103 -7.59 0.00 -5.63
N VAL A 104 -6.54 -0.80 -5.83
CA VAL A 104 -6.43 -2.18 -5.30
C VAL A 104 -6.68 -2.23 -3.81
N LEU A 105 -6.09 -1.33 -3.02
CA LEU A 105 -6.30 -1.28 -1.57
C LEU A 105 -7.78 -1.08 -1.22
N LYS A 106 -8.49 -0.21 -1.95
CA LYS A 106 -9.92 0.07 -1.74
C LYS A 106 -10.84 -1.00 -2.33
N GLY A 107 -10.47 -1.62 -3.45
CA GLY A 107 -11.22 -2.70 -4.09
C GLY A 107 -11.19 -3.96 -3.23
N ARG A 108 -9.97 -4.42 -2.91
CA ARG A 108 -9.75 -5.57 -2.04
C ARG A 108 -10.37 -5.40 -0.66
N TRP A 109 -10.29 -4.18 -0.10
CA TRP A 109 -10.93 -3.83 1.17
C TRP A 109 -12.07 -2.84 0.96
N ALA A 110 -13.18 -3.31 0.38
CA ALA A 110 -14.38 -2.53 0.10
C ALA A 110 -14.89 -1.70 1.30
N CYS A 111 -14.58 -2.11 2.54
CA CYS A 111 -14.83 -1.34 3.76
C CYS A 111 -14.20 0.06 3.77
N LEU A 112 -13.16 0.32 2.96
CA LEU A 112 -12.49 1.62 2.82
C LEU A 112 -13.20 2.58 1.84
N ARG A 113 -14.03 2.07 0.91
CA ARG A 113 -14.70 2.90 -0.11
C ARG A 113 -15.82 3.75 0.47
N GLU A 114 -16.58 3.16 1.39
CA GLU A 114 -17.65 3.83 2.10
C GLU A 114 -17.50 3.53 3.58
N LEU A 115 -16.51 4.16 4.21
CA LEU A 115 -16.29 3.99 5.63
C LEU A 115 -17.48 4.59 6.42
N ARG A 116 -18.53 3.78 6.64
CA ARG A 116 -19.81 4.16 7.26
C ARG A 116 -19.71 4.24 8.79
N VAL A 117 -18.63 4.81 9.30
CA VAL A 117 -18.43 4.98 10.75
C VAL A 117 -18.85 6.38 11.16
N GLN A 118 -19.72 6.48 12.16
CA GLN A 118 -20.06 7.78 12.75
C GLN A 118 -18.89 8.30 13.58
N LEU A 119 -18.33 9.44 13.17
CA LEU A 119 -17.27 10.12 13.89
C LEU A 119 -17.89 10.97 15.00
N ASN A 120 -18.18 10.34 16.14
CA ASN A 120 -18.79 11.02 17.29
C ASN A 120 -17.75 11.40 18.34
N LYS A 121 -16.70 10.59 18.49
CA LYS A 121 -15.65 10.80 19.49
C LYS A 121 -14.25 10.60 18.91
N LYS A 122 -13.24 11.02 19.68
CA LYS A 122 -11.84 10.85 19.33
C LYS A 122 -11.45 9.37 19.22
N GLU A 123 -12.02 8.52 20.08
CA GLU A 123 -11.74 7.08 20.07
C GLU A 123 -12.23 6.41 18.77
N ASP A 124 -13.28 6.96 18.14
CA ASP A 124 -13.77 6.46 16.85
C ASP A 124 -12.75 6.72 15.73
N MET A 125 -12.11 7.90 15.73
CA MET A 125 -11.02 8.21 14.81
C MET A 125 -9.85 7.25 15.02
N GLU A 126 -9.45 6.96 16.26
CA GLU A 126 -8.35 6.04 16.55
C GLU A 126 -8.65 4.63 16.05
N ARG A 127 -9.87 4.12 16.24
CA ARG A 127 -10.31 2.83 15.69
C ARG A 127 -10.25 2.78 14.17
N ILE A 128 -10.70 3.83 13.51
CA ILE A 128 -10.66 3.92 12.04
C ILE A 128 -9.22 3.93 11.54
N LEU A 129 -8.33 4.67 12.21
CA LEU A 129 -6.91 4.69 11.85
C LEU A 129 -6.26 3.32 12.03
N GLN A 130 -6.60 2.60 13.11
CA GLN A 130 -6.16 1.22 13.30
C GLN A 130 -6.68 0.30 12.19
N TRP A 131 -7.95 0.46 11.80
CA TRP A 131 -8.55 -0.30 10.69
C TRP A 131 -7.81 -0.05 9.38
N ILE A 132 -7.64 1.21 8.98
CA ILE A 132 -6.91 1.57 7.75
C ILE A 132 -5.48 1.01 7.81
N THR A 133 -4.83 1.11 8.97
CA THR A 133 -3.49 0.55 9.18
C THR A 133 -3.48 -0.97 8.96
N ALA A 134 -4.46 -1.69 9.50
CA ALA A 134 -4.59 -3.13 9.29
C ALA A 134 -4.75 -3.47 7.80
N CYS A 135 -5.58 -2.74 7.06
CA CYS A 135 -5.74 -2.91 5.61
C CYS A 135 -4.42 -2.73 4.84
N VAL A 136 -3.63 -1.71 5.19
CA VAL A 136 -2.31 -1.44 4.58
C VAL A 136 -1.32 -2.57 4.90
N VAL A 137 -1.29 -3.05 6.13
CA VAL A 137 -0.42 -4.17 6.54
C VAL A 137 -0.79 -5.44 5.78
N LEU A 138 -2.09 -5.76 5.70
CA LEU A 138 -2.59 -6.92 4.96
C LEU A 138 -2.29 -6.82 3.46
N HIS A 139 -2.44 -5.64 2.85
CA HIS A 139 -2.07 -5.40 1.45
C HIS A 139 -0.60 -5.73 1.18
N ASN A 140 0.33 -5.20 1.97
CA ASN A 140 1.75 -5.49 1.79
C ASN A 140 2.08 -6.97 2.03
N MET A 141 1.38 -7.60 2.97
CA MET A 141 1.56 -9.01 3.30
C MET A 141 1.08 -9.92 2.17
N LEU A 142 -0.02 -9.56 1.50
CA LEU A 142 -0.53 -10.23 0.30
C LEU A 142 0.40 -10.05 -0.90
N LEU A 143 0.86 -8.82 -1.15
CA LEU A 143 1.86 -8.56 -2.18
C LEU A 143 3.13 -9.41 -1.99
N SER A 144 3.60 -9.58 -0.75
CA SER A 144 4.76 -10.43 -0.48
C SER A 144 4.54 -11.92 -0.79
N GLN A 145 3.29 -12.33 -1.03
CA GLN A 145 2.87 -13.69 -1.35
C GLN A 145 2.53 -13.86 -2.84
N ASN A 146 2.81 -12.86 -3.68
CA ASN A 146 2.43 -12.83 -5.10
C ASN A 146 0.92 -13.01 -5.28
N ASP A 147 0.13 -12.54 -4.32
CA ASP A 147 -1.32 -12.36 -4.48
C ASP A 147 -1.53 -11.03 -5.22
N ASP A 148 -1.40 -11.11 -6.54
CA ASP A 148 -1.65 -9.99 -7.44
C ASP A 148 -3.16 -9.84 -7.62
N TRP A 149 -3.76 -8.98 -6.80
CA TRP A 149 -5.11 -8.49 -7.04
C TRP A 149 -5.06 -7.53 -8.21
N SER A 150 -5.63 -7.97 -9.32
CA SER A 150 -5.71 -7.15 -10.52
C SER A 150 -6.78 -6.08 -10.30
N SER A 151 -6.62 -4.92 -10.93
CA SER A 151 -7.71 -3.94 -11.01
C SER A 151 -8.87 -4.43 -11.87
N ASP A 152 -8.65 -5.48 -12.66
CA ASP A 152 -9.65 -6.05 -13.56
C ASP A 152 -10.73 -6.80 -12.77
N ASP A 153 -10.44 -7.20 -11.52
CA ASP A 153 -11.42 -7.69 -10.53
C ASP A 153 -12.46 -6.60 -10.12
N GLU A 154 -12.27 -5.34 -10.52
CA GLU A 154 -13.29 -4.28 -10.37
C GLU A 154 -14.20 -4.12 -11.59
N SER A 155 -13.93 -4.82 -12.70
CA SER A 155 -14.67 -4.68 -13.97
C SER A 155 -15.73 -5.76 -14.23
N SER A 156 -15.83 -6.78 -13.38
CA SER A 156 -16.82 -7.85 -13.51
C SER A 156 -18.16 -7.48 -12.84
N ASP A 157 -18.90 -6.58 -13.49
CA ASP A 157 -20.37 -6.53 -13.37
C ASP A 157 -21.05 -7.14 -14.62
N GLU A 158 -20.31 -7.82 -15.51
CA GLU A 158 -20.88 -8.64 -16.59
C GLU A 158 -20.09 -9.95 -16.75
N ASP A 159 -20.84 -11.05 -16.86
CA ASP A 159 -20.39 -12.44 -17.05
C ASP A 159 -19.21 -12.56 -18.03
N SER A 160 -18.15 -13.25 -17.63
CA SER A 160 -17.15 -13.82 -18.53
C SER A 160 -16.51 -15.04 -17.85
N ASP A 161 -17.08 -16.21 -18.10
CA ASP A 161 -16.44 -17.51 -17.86
C ASP A 161 -15.24 -17.67 -18.81
N GLU A 162 -14.00 -17.56 -18.31
CA GLU A 162 -12.83 -18.18 -18.97
C GLU A 162 -11.83 -18.74 -17.94
N PRO A 163 -11.15 -19.86 -18.26
CA PRO A 163 -10.62 -20.78 -17.25
C PRO A 163 -9.27 -20.36 -16.68
N GLU A 164 -9.09 -20.59 -15.37
CA GLU A 164 -7.81 -20.47 -14.67
C GLU A 164 -6.84 -21.57 -15.15
N GLU A 165 -5.66 -21.20 -15.66
CA GLU A 165 -4.57 -22.14 -15.88
C GLU A 165 -3.89 -22.47 -14.53
N GLU A 166 -4.24 -23.63 -13.97
CA GLU A 166 -3.52 -24.26 -12.87
C GLU A 166 -2.14 -24.75 -13.33
N ASN A 167 -1.08 -24.08 -12.89
CA ASN A 167 0.26 -24.69 -12.84
C ASN A 167 0.47 -25.26 -11.43
N GLU A 168 0.07 -26.51 -11.27
CA GLU A 168 0.35 -27.35 -10.11
C GLU A 168 1.75 -27.97 -10.21
N SER A 169 2.59 -27.67 -9.23
CA SER A 169 3.56 -28.66 -8.75
C SER A 169 3.21 -28.92 -7.29
N GLU A 170 2.41 -29.96 -7.09
CA GLU A 170 1.98 -30.48 -5.80
C GLU A 170 3.15 -31.17 -5.11
N ASP A 171 3.57 -30.63 -3.97
CA ASP A 171 4.11 -31.48 -2.90
C ASP A 171 2.95 -31.65 -1.89
N GLU A 172 2.37 -32.85 -1.92
CA GLU A 172 1.37 -33.35 -0.98
C GLU A 172 1.94 -33.33 0.45
N ASP A 173 1.24 -32.67 1.39
CA ASP A 173 0.88 -33.27 2.69
C ASP A 173 0.04 -32.32 3.58
N GLU A 174 -0.91 -32.96 4.27
CA GLU A 174 -1.97 -32.50 5.19
C GLU A 174 -3.07 -31.60 4.59
N SER A 175 -4.29 -32.14 4.55
CA SER A 175 -5.53 -31.45 4.22
C SER A 175 -5.79 -30.30 5.21
N ASP A 176 -5.21 -29.14 4.93
CA ASP A 176 -5.62 -27.89 5.55
C ASP A 176 -7.01 -27.57 4.99
N ASP A 177 -8.05 -28.02 5.71
CA ASP A 177 -9.49 -27.85 5.42
C ASP A 177 -9.94 -26.36 5.45
N ASP A 178 -9.01 -25.41 5.34
CA ASP A 178 -9.32 -24.00 5.25
C ASP A 178 -9.86 -23.68 3.85
N GLU A 179 -11.17 -23.45 3.79
CA GLU A 179 -11.94 -23.09 2.61
C GLU A 179 -11.29 -21.94 1.82
N PHE A 180 -10.57 -21.05 2.50
CA PHE A 180 -9.92 -19.92 1.87
C PHE A 180 -8.48 -20.27 1.45
N ILE A 181 -8.26 -20.38 0.13
CA ILE A 181 -6.94 -20.59 -0.51
C ILE A 181 -5.86 -19.68 0.09
N PHE A 182 -6.21 -18.41 0.32
CA PHE A 182 -5.33 -17.42 0.94
C PHE A 182 -4.84 -17.85 2.33
N ARG A 183 -5.74 -18.32 3.20
CA ARG A 183 -5.37 -18.72 4.57
C ARG A 183 -4.48 -19.94 4.56
N ARG A 184 -4.71 -20.90 3.66
CA ARG A 184 -3.83 -22.06 3.46
C ARG A 184 -2.42 -21.63 3.06
N ARG A 185 -2.30 -20.77 2.03
CA ARG A 185 -1.00 -20.23 1.57
C ARG A 185 -0.29 -19.48 2.70
N LEU A 186 -1.03 -18.67 3.45
CA LEU A 186 -0.50 -17.92 4.58
C LEU A 186 0.00 -18.85 5.70
N LYS A 187 -0.80 -19.83 6.11
CA LYS A 187 -0.42 -20.84 7.10
C LYS A 187 0.85 -21.58 6.69
N LYS A 188 0.89 -22.10 5.45
CA LYS A 188 2.08 -22.81 4.91
C LYS A 188 3.33 -21.92 4.97
N LYS A 189 3.24 -20.66 4.56
CA LYS A 189 4.39 -19.73 4.59
C LYS A 189 4.81 -19.33 6.01
N ALA A 190 3.84 -19.12 6.90
CA ALA A 190 4.11 -18.82 8.32
C ALA A 190 4.77 -20.00 9.03
N ILE A 191 4.32 -21.23 8.76
CA ILE A 191 4.94 -22.47 9.25
C ILE A 191 6.36 -22.60 8.73
N ARG A 192 6.56 -22.44 7.40
CA ARG A 192 7.89 -22.48 6.79
C ARG A 192 8.85 -21.49 7.44
N LYS A 193 8.43 -20.23 7.61
CA LYS A 193 9.22 -19.19 8.26
C LYS A 193 9.44 -19.46 9.76
N GLY A 194 8.47 -20.05 10.44
CA GLY A 194 8.61 -20.48 11.83
C GLY A 194 9.59 -21.63 12.03
N ASN A 195 9.78 -22.48 11.01
CA ASN A 195 10.71 -23.62 10.97
C ASN A 195 12.12 -23.24 10.49
N GLU A 196 12.32 -22.05 9.93
CA GLU A 196 13.65 -21.54 9.62
C GLU A 196 14.51 -21.44 10.90
N ARG A 197 15.84 -21.56 10.75
CA ARG A 197 16.78 -21.61 11.87
C ARG A 197 16.66 -20.33 12.73
N GLY A 198 16.33 -20.49 14.01
CA GLY A 198 16.04 -19.39 14.93
C GLY A 198 14.57 -18.98 15.03
N GLY A 199 13.69 -19.59 14.25
CA GLY A 199 12.23 -19.43 14.32
C GLY A 199 11.60 -20.16 15.51
N ILE A 200 10.39 -19.75 15.89
CA ILE A 200 9.71 -20.23 17.11
C ILE A 200 9.38 -21.74 17.06
N LEU A 201 9.08 -22.26 15.87
CA LEU A 201 8.76 -23.68 15.68
C LEU A 201 10.05 -24.51 15.60
N TRP A 202 11.11 -23.96 15.00
CA TRP A 202 12.45 -24.55 15.01
C TRP A 202 12.97 -24.77 16.44
N TYR A 203 12.84 -23.77 17.32
CA TYR A 203 13.21 -23.90 18.74
C TYR A 203 12.40 -24.98 19.46
N ARG A 204 11.10 -25.10 19.20
CA ARG A 204 10.26 -26.14 19.81
C ARG A 204 10.68 -27.55 19.39
N SER A 205 11.03 -27.75 18.12
CA SER A 205 11.48 -29.04 17.61
C SER A 205 12.87 -29.43 18.13
N TYR A 206 13.74 -28.45 18.40
CA TYR A 206 15.13 -28.71 18.83
C TYR A 206 15.32 -28.91 20.34
N TYR A 207 14.42 -28.39 21.18
CA TYR A 207 14.52 -28.47 22.65
C TYR A 207 13.53 -29.45 23.31
N MET A 208 12.72 -30.17 22.53
CA MET A 208 11.78 -31.20 23.03
C MET A 208 12.22 -32.65 22.75
N HIS A 209 13.49 -32.86 22.40
CA HIS A 209 14.17 -34.15 22.41
C HIS A 209 15.36 -34.12 23.36
#